data_AF-R6TUY1-F1
#
_entry.id   AF-R6TUY1-F1
#
_cell.length_a   1.000
_cell.length_b   1.000
_cell.length_c   1.000
_cell.angle_alpha   90.00
_cell.angle_beta   90.00
_cell.angle_gamma   90.00
#
_symmetry.space_group_name_H-M   'P 1'
#
loop_
_entity.id
_entity.type
_entity.pdbx_description
1 polymer ?
#
loop_
_entity_poly.entity_id
_entity_poly.type
_entity_poly.pdbx_seq_one_letter_code
_entity_poly.pdbx_strand_id
1 'polypeptide(L)'
;MAVEDACGIARGTFSDPSEIARTATEVRSMRQRTYSTVCDIQRSLGNALERLVLACGSLAELYGLADGGVTADISFGDGVLTDSVTDRENEREDVKAGIISPEVFRERWYGESRKDDRDEKRIS
;
A
#
# COMPACT_ATOMS: atom_id res chain seq x y z
N MET A 1 2.19 -23.25 -25.10
CA MET A 1 1.99 -22.20 -24.10
C MET A 1 2.89 -22.54 -22.92
N ALA A 2 3.80 -21.65 -22.52
CA ALA A 2 4.69 -21.93 -21.38
C ALA A 2 3.92 -21.72 -20.07
N VAL A 3 4.21 -22.52 -19.04
CA VAL A 3 3.55 -22.41 -17.72
C VAL A 3 3.71 -21.01 -17.10
N GLU A 4 4.82 -20.35 -17.40
CA GLU A 4 5.14 -19.00 -16.92
C GLU A 4 4.13 -17.95 -17.41
N ASP A 5 3.68 -18.04 -18.67
CA ASP A 5 2.68 -17.11 -19.21
C ASP A 5 1.30 -17.33 -18.57
N ALA A 6 0.95 -18.57 -18.25
CA ALA A 6 -0.32 -18.90 -17.60
C ALA A 6 -0.37 -18.43 -16.14
N CYS A 7 0.79 -18.39 -15.47
CA CYS A 7 0.91 -17.93 -14.09
C CYS A 7 1.21 -16.42 -13.96
N GLY A 8 1.27 -15.67 -15.06
CA GLY A 8 1.61 -14.24 -15.05
C GLY A 8 3.04 -13.95 -14.59
N ILE A 9 3.93 -14.94 -14.71
CA ILE A 9 5.33 -14.89 -14.31
C ILE A 9 6.18 -14.53 -15.54
N ALA A 10 7.22 -13.73 -15.33
CA ALA A 10 8.20 -13.40 -16.36
C ALA A 10 8.81 -14.67 -17.01
N ARG A 11 8.80 -14.72 -18.35
CA ARG A 11 9.41 -15.82 -19.10
C ARG A 11 10.90 -15.97 -18.79
N GLY A 12 11.36 -17.21 -18.63
CA GLY A 12 12.74 -17.53 -18.28
C GLY A 12 13.03 -17.48 -16.78
N THR A 13 12.02 -17.24 -15.93
CA THR A 13 12.18 -17.41 -14.47
C THR A 13 12.41 -18.87 -14.08
N PHE A 14 11.75 -19.80 -14.76
CA PHE A 14 11.91 -21.23 -14.58
C PHE A 14 12.60 -21.90 -15.78
N SER A 15 12.33 -21.40 -16.98
CA SER A 15 12.75 -22.05 -18.23
C SER A 15 14.21 -21.78 -18.60
N ASP A 16 14.81 -20.69 -18.09
CA ASP A 16 16.17 -20.31 -18.44
C ASP A 16 16.85 -19.57 -17.25
N PRO A 17 17.18 -20.28 -16.15
CA PRO A 17 17.68 -19.68 -14.91
C PRO A 17 19.14 -19.20 -15.03
N SER A 18 19.62 -18.90 -16.24
CA SER A 18 20.97 -18.41 -16.46
C SER A 18 21.18 -17.10 -15.69
N GLU A 19 21.99 -17.17 -14.63
CA GLU A 19 22.59 -16.03 -13.91
C GLU A 19 23.58 -15.31 -14.83
N ILE A 20 23.08 -14.81 -15.97
CA ILE A 20 23.80 -13.80 -16.72
C ILE A 20 23.71 -12.56 -15.83
N ALA A 21 24.85 -11.98 -15.48
CA ALA A 21 24.91 -10.68 -14.84
C ALA A 21 24.18 -9.67 -15.73
N ARG A 22 22.90 -9.44 -15.43
CA ARG A 22 22.01 -8.53 -16.16
C ARG A 22 22.09 -7.16 -15.51
N THR A 23 22.06 -6.13 -16.34
CA THR A 23 21.97 -4.77 -15.83
C THR A 23 20.64 -4.58 -15.08
N ALA A 24 20.60 -3.70 -14.07
CA ALA A 24 19.42 -3.51 -13.23
C ALA A 24 18.15 -3.19 -14.04
N THR A 25 18.30 -2.51 -15.18
CA THR A 25 17.21 -2.18 -16.11
C THR A 25 16.62 -3.41 -16.80
N GLU A 26 17.46 -4.38 -17.19
CA GLU A 26 17.02 -5.63 -17.80
C GLU A 26 16.28 -6.51 -16.78
N VAL A 27 16.77 -6.58 -15.54
CA VAL A 27 16.08 -7.28 -14.45
C VAL A 27 14.71 -6.65 -14.18
N ARG A 28 14.63 -5.31 -14.18
CA ARG A 28 13.37 -4.59 -13.97
C ARG A 28 12.39 -4.80 -15.11
N SER A 29 12.84 -4.76 -16.37
CA SER A 29 12.00 -5.02 -17.54
C SER A 29 11.49 -6.46 -17.57
N MET A 30 12.33 -7.43 -17.21
CA MET A 30 11.93 -8.84 -17.17
C MET A 30 10.88 -9.10 -16.09
N ARG A 31 11.06 -8.53 -14.89
CA ARG A 31 10.12 -8.70 -13.78
C ARG A 31 8.85 -7.87 -13.89
N GLN A 32 8.74 -6.98 -14.89
CA GLN A 32 7.59 -6.10 -15.07
C GLN A 32 6.26 -6.85 -15.19
N ARG A 33 6.23 -8.01 -15.86
CA ARG A 33 5.02 -8.84 -15.95
C ARG A 33 4.62 -9.43 -14.60
N THR A 34 5.58 -10.00 -13.88
CA THR A 34 5.34 -10.52 -12.53
C THR A 34 4.86 -9.41 -11.60
N TYR A 35 5.47 -8.23 -11.67
CA TYR A 35 5.07 -7.07 -10.89
C TYR A 35 3.64 -6.63 -11.21
N SER A 36 3.28 -6.52 -12.50
CA SER A 36 1.90 -6.20 -12.91
C SER A 36 0.89 -7.20 -12.35
N THR A 37 1.18 -8.51 -12.47
CA THR A 37 0.31 -9.57 -11.95
C THR A 37 0.14 -9.45 -10.44
N VAL A 38 1.21 -9.19 -9.69
CA VAL A 38 1.15 -8.99 -8.23
C VAL A 38 0.31 -7.77 -7.88
N CYS A 39 0.51 -6.63 -8.56
CA CYS A 39 -0.30 -5.43 -8.35
C CYS A 39 -1.79 -5.67 -8.64
N ASP A 40 -2.11 -6.42 -9.71
CA ASP A 40 -3.49 -6.75 -10.06
C ASP A 40 -4.14 -7.65 -9.01
N ILE A 41 -3.39 -8.63 -8.47
CA ILE A 41 -3.83 -9.48 -7.37
C ILE A 41 -4.07 -8.64 -6.11
N GLN A 42 -3.11 -7.79 -5.73
CA GLN A 42 -3.23 -6.90 -4.57
C GLN A 42 -4.46 -5.99 -4.68
N ARG A 43 -4.69 -5.38 -5.85
CA ARG A 43 -5.88 -4.55 -6.10
C ARG A 43 -7.17 -5.35 -5.99
N SER A 44 -7.23 -6.53 -6.60
CA SER A 44 -8.42 -7.39 -6.53
C SER A 44 -8.70 -7.83 -5.09
N LEU A 45 -7.65 -8.14 -4.33
CA LEU A 45 -7.77 -8.54 -2.93
C LEU A 45 -8.20 -7.37 -2.05
N GLY A 46 -7.64 -6.18 -2.25
CA GLY A 46 -8.04 -4.96 -1.53
C GLY A 46 -9.53 -4.67 -1.69
N ASN A 47 -10.03 -4.69 -2.93
CA ASN A 47 -11.45 -4.51 -3.21
C ASN A 47 -12.32 -5.60 -2.56
N ALA A 48 -11.89 -6.87 -2.61
CA ALA A 48 -12.61 -7.96 -1.97
C ALA A 48 -12.71 -7.77 -0.44
N LEU A 49 -11.64 -7.31 0.20
CA LEU A 49 -11.61 -7.04 1.64
C LEU A 49 -12.43 -5.80 2.02
N GLU A 50 -12.36 -4.71 1.26
CA GLU A 50 -13.23 -3.55 1.46
C GLU A 50 -14.71 -3.94 1.39
N ARG A 51 -15.09 -4.75 0.38
CA ARG A 51 -16.45 -5.27 0.24
C ARG A 51 -16.86 -6.17 1.39
N LEU A 52 -15.95 -6.99 1.90
CA LEU A 52 -16.21 -7.83 3.07
C LEU A 52 -16.51 -6.97 4.29
N VAL A 53 -15.72 -5.93 4.52
CA VAL A 53 -15.90 -5.00 5.65
C VAL A 53 -17.23 -4.25 5.55
N LEU A 54 -17.60 -3.79 4.35
CA LEU A 54 -18.91 -3.18 4.10
C LEU A 54 -20.07 -4.15 4.37
N ALA A 55 -19.92 -5.42 3.97
CA ALA A 55 -20.93 -6.45 4.25
C ALA A 55 -21.05 -6.73 5.76
N CYS A 56 -19.94 -6.81 6.48
CA CYS A 56 -19.92 -6.93 7.93
C CYS A 56 -20.58 -5.72 8.62
N GLY A 57 -20.32 -4.50 8.15
CA GLY A 57 -21.00 -3.29 8.64
C GLY A 57 -22.51 -3.34 8.42
N SER A 58 -22.94 -3.73 7.21
CA SER A 58 -24.37 -3.88 6.89
C SER A 58 -25.07 -4.92 7.76
N LEU A 59 -24.38 -6.03 8.07
CA LEU A 59 -24.89 -7.04 9.01
C LEU A 59 -24.96 -6.49 10.44
N ALA A 60 -23.94 -5.77 10.90
CA ALA A 60 -23.94 -5.17 12.23
C ALA A 60 -25.09 -4.16 12.41
N GLU A 61 -25.37 -3.35 11.38
CA GLU A 61 -26.49 -2.42 11.35
C GLU A 61 -27.84 -3.16 11.37
N LEU A 62 -27.99 -4.23 10.57
CA LEU A 62 -29.21 -5.03 10.54
C LEU A 62 -29.57 -5.65 11.90
N TYR A 63 -28.56 -6.07 12.66
CA TYR A 63 -28.74 -6.64 14.00
C TYR A 63 -28.72 -5.59 15.12
N GLY A 64 -28.56 -4.30 14.79
CA GLY A 64 -28.50 -3.21 15.77
C GLY A 64 -27.28 -3.27 16.70
N LEU A 65 -26.18 -3.88 16.27
CA LEU A 65 -24.94 -3.98 17.05
C LEU A 65 -24.09 -2.72 16.97
N ALA A 66 -24.15 -1.99 15.86
CA ALA A 66 -23.38 -0.77 15.64
C ALA A 66 -24.13 0.16 14.68
N ASP A 67 -24.18 1.45 15.03
CA ASP A 67 -24.66 2.52 14.16
C ASP A 67 -23.46 3.26 13.57
N GLY A 68 -23.26 3.15 12.26
CA GLY A 68 -22.21 3.90 11.55
C GLY A 68 -21.56 3.13 10.40
N GLY A 69 -20.97 3.88 9.46
CA GLY A 69 -20.22 3.32 8.34
C GLY A 69 -18.89 2.73 8.80
N VAL A 70 -18.64 1.46 8.48
CA VAL A 70 -17.35 0.81 8.72
C VAL A 70 -16.39 1.19 7.60
N THR A 71 -15.18 1.61 7.96
CA THR A 71 -14.12 1.97 7.00
C THR A 71 -12.93 1.05 7.23
N ALA A 72 -12.34 0.52 6.16
CA ALA A 72 -11.10 -0.25 6.22
C ALA A 72 -10.00 0.50 5.49
N ASP A 73 -8.85 0.62 6.15
CA ASP A 73 -7.61 1.09 5.53
C ASP A 73 -6.76 -0.15 5.22
N ILE A 74 -6.57 -0.44 3.93
CA ILE A 74 -5.86 -1.64 3.46
C ILE A 74 -4.67 -1.22 2.62
N SER A 75 -3.49 -1.26 3.24
CA SER A 75 -2.22 -1.03 2.56
C SER A 75 -1.50 -2.36 2.31
N PHE A 76 -1.28 -2.70 1.04
CA PHE A 76 -0.35 -3.77 0.67
C PHE A 76 1.06 -3.19 0.59
N GLY A 77 1.93 -3.58 1.53
CA GLY A 77 3.35 -3.24 1.45
C GLY A 77 4.04 -3.95 0.29
N ASP A 78 5.03 -3.32 -0.33
CA ASP A 78 5.89 -3.99 -1.31
C ASP A 78 7.03 -4.69 -0.55
N GLY A 79 6.83 -5.99 -0.30
CA GLY A 79 7.79 -6.84 0.38
C GLY A 79 9.17 -6.73 -0.27
N VAL A 80 10.15 -6.30 0.53
CA VAL A 80 11.61 -6.35 0.26
C VAL A 80 12.26 -5.23 -0.57
N LEU A 81 11.53 -4.28 -1.18
CA LEU A 81 12.14 -3.26 -2.05
C LEU A 81 11.73 -1.80 -1.80
N THR A 82 10.83 -1.52 -0.87
CA THR A 82 10.57 -0.13 -0.46
C THR A 82 11.68 0.28 0.50
N ASP A 83 12.64 1.08 0.02
CA ASP A 83 13.64 1.70 0.89
C ASP A 83 12.94 2.80 1.72
N SER A 84 12.25 2.36 2.76
CA SER A 84 11.56 3.22 3.73
C SER A 84 12.47 4.30 4.32
N VAL A 85 13.79 4.12 4.28
CA VAL A 85 14.77 5.15 4.66
C VAL A 85 14.82 6.25 3.60
N THR A 86 14.91 5.89 2.32
CA THR A 86 14.88 6.83 1.19
C THR A 86 13.57 7.60 1.12
N ASP A 87 12.42 6.91 1.27
CA ASP A 87 11.11 7.60 1.27
C ASP A 87 10.97 8.57 2.44
N ARG A 88 11.45 8.17 3.63
CA ARG A 88 11.45 9.05 4.79
C ARG A 88 12.35 10.26 4.61
N GLU A 89 13.51 10.10 3.99
CA GLU A 89 14.42 11.23 3.75
C GLU A 89 13.87 12.17 2.68
N ASN A 90 13.27 11.64 1.61
CA ASN A 90 12.57 12.43 0.60
C ASN A 90 11.42 13.23 1.22
N GLU A 91 10.58 12.60 2.06
CA GLU A 91 9.51 13.34 2.74
C GLU A 91 10.05 14.36 3.75
N ARG A 92 11.21 14.14 4.38
CA ARG A 92 11.85 15.17 5.22
C ARG A 92 12.31 16.37 4.40
N GLU A 93 12.78 16.15 3.18
CA GLU A 93 13.09 17.24 2.24
C GLU A 93 11.82 17.97 1.80
N ASP A 94 10.72 17.26 1.51
CA ASP A 94 9.43 17.89 1.18
C ASP A 94 8.86 18.72 2.35
N VAL A 95 9.07 18.28 3.59
CA VAL A 95 8.73 19.06 4.80
C VAL A 95 9.60 20.31 4.91
N LYS A 96 10.91 20.23 4.64
CA LYS A 96 11.81 21.39 4.61
C LYS A 96 11.42 22.38 3.49
N ALA A 97 11.00 21.87 2.35
CA ALA A 97 10.52 22.65 1.21
C ALA A 97 9.11 23.24 1.43
N GLY A 98 8.41 22.85 2.49
CA GLY A 98 7.07 23.32 2.82
C GLY A 98 5.96 22.73 1.95
N ILE A 99 6.25 21.66 1.20
CA ILE A 99 5.27 20.94 0.38
C ILE A 99 4.36 20.09 1.28
N ILE A 100 4.94 19.48 2.31
CA ILE A 100 4.22 18.66 3.30
C ILE A 100 4.31 19.36 4.67
N SER A 101 3.18 19.42 5.38
CA SER A 101 3.19 19.94 6.75
C SER A 101 3.91 18.96 7.70
N PRO A 102 4.67 19.44 8.71
CA PRO A 102 5.31 18.58 9.70
C PRO A 102 4.33 17.67 10.45
N GLU A 103 3.06 18.08 10.54
CA GLU A 103 2.00 17.32 11.20
C GLU A 103 1.63 16.07 10.40
N VAL A 104 1.44 16.19 9.09
CA VAL A 104 1.15 15.04 8.19
C VAL A 104 2.33 14.06 8.21
N PHE A 105 3.56 14.56 8.25
CA PHE A 105 4.75 13.72 8.38
C PHE A 105 4.79 12.98 9.73
N ARG A 106 4.44 13.65 10.84
CA ARG A 106 4.37 13.01 12.17
C ARG A 106 3.27 11.97 12.26
N GLU A 107 2.09 12.26 11.73
CA GLU A 107 0.98 11.31 11.68
C GLU A 107 1.36 10.06 10.88
N ARG A 108 1.98 10.23 9.71
CA ARG A 108 2.38 9.14 8.81
C ARG A 108 3.50 8.25 9.37
N TRP A 109 4.53 8.83 10.00
CA TRP A 109 5.71 8.07 10.46
C TRP A 109 5.70 7.71 11.94
N TYR A 110 4.97 8.45 12.76
CA TYR A 110 4.96 8.28 14.22
C TYR A 110 3.57 7.94 14.76
N GLY A 111 2.53 7.95 13.92
CA GLY A 111 1.16 7.65 14.35
C GLY A 111 0.59 8.69 15.32
N GLU A 112 1.19 9.88 15.39
CA GLU A 112 0.69 10.98 16.19
C GLU A 112 -0.45 11.66 15.44
N SER A 113 -1.64 11.06 15.49
CA SER A 113 -2.87 11.76 15.11
C SER A 113 -3.07 12.96 16.03
N ARG A 114 -3.49 14.10 15.46
CA ARG A 114 -3.79 15.33 16.21
C ARG A 114 -4.59 14.97 17.47
N LYS A 115 -3.98 15.10 18.64
CA LYS A 115 -4.76 15.44 19.82
C LYS A 115 -5.47 16.75 19.47
N ASP A 116 -6.77 16.69 19.55
CA ASP A 116 -7.70 17.68 19.04
C ASP A 116 -7.55 19.01 19.82
N ASP A 117 -6.64 19.88 19.38
CA ASP A 117 -6.50 21.26 19.91
C ASP A 117 -7.72 22.15 19.58
N ARG A 118 -8.82 21.58 19.05
CA ARG A 118 -10.07 22.32 18.78
C ARG A 118 -11.07 22.34 19.94
N ASP A 119 -10.89 21.55 20.99
CA ASP A 119 -11.79 21.59 22.15
C ASP A 119 -11.43 22.69 23.18
N GLU A 120 -10.23 23.26 23.12
CA GLU A 120 -9.79 24.26 24.13
C GLU A 120 -10.24 25.70 23.85
N LYS A 121 -10.82 25.99 22.67
CA LYS A 121 -11.40 27.31 22.34
C LYS A 121 -12.90 27.44 22.59
N ARG A 122 -13.54 26.41 23.15
CA ARG A 122 -14.97 26.44 23.51
C ARG A 122 -15.21 26.65 25.01
N ILE A 123 -14.13 26.82 25.78
CA ILE A 123 -14.15 27.16 27.20
C ILE A 123 -13.23 28.39 27.42
N SER A 124 -13.58 29.51 26.80
CA SER A 124 -13.17 30.85 27.23
C SER A 124 -14.27 31.85 26.92
#